data_AF-A0A969RAI4-F1
#
_entry.id   AF-A0A969RAI4-F1
#
_cell.length_a   1.000
_cell.length_b   1.000
_cell.length_c   1.000
_cell.angle_alpha   90.00
_cell.angle_beta   90.00
_cell.angle_gamma   90.00
#
_symmetry.space_group_name_H-M   'P 1'
#
loop_
_entity.id
_entity.type
_entity.pdbx_description
1 polymer ?
#
loop_
_entity_poly.entity_id
_entity_poly.type
_entity_poly.pdbx_seq_one_letter_code
_entity_poly.pdbx_strand_id
1 'polypeptide(L)'
;MNGFKLILLIIWAILTISFSLVYYFKIKKPNRLNFEFSDFITLSGLVLGVMSGINLIYLVFFSGQIKEVFELDFEDIITLALGPLATIWLSIQEIWKLFARLQPQGGQPQGQNPP
;
A
#
# COMPACT_ATOMS: atom_id res chain seq x y z
N MET A 1 12.10 17.80 -16.44
CA MET A 1 11.39 17.70 -15.13
C MET A 1 11.56 16.27 -14.65
N ASN A 2 12.39 16.06 -13.62
CA ASN A 2 12.94 14.74 -13.28
C ASN A 2 11.82 13.79 -12.84
N GLY A 3 11.70 12.60 -13.44
CA GLY A 3 10.65 11.62 -13.16
C GLY A 3 10.48 11.29 -11.67
N PHE A 4 11.55 11.43 -10.89
CA PHE A 4 11.55 11.34 -9.44
C PHE A 4 10.59 12.34 -8.74
N LYS A 5 10.53 13.60 -9.21
CA LYS A 5 9.59 14.61 -8.67
C LYS A 5 8.14 14.26 -8.98
N LEU A 6 7.88 13.62 -10.13
CA LEU A 6 6.55 13.16 -10.52
C LEU A 6 6.08 12.03 -9.60
N ILE A 7 6.95 11.06 -9.30
CA ILE A 7 6.67 9.95 -8.39
C ILE A 7 6.36 10.47 -6.98
N LEU A 8 7.17 11.41 -6.46
CA LEU A 8 6.93 12.07 -5.17
C LEU A 8 5.58 12.79 -5.11
N LEU A 9 5.19 13.49 -6.18
CA LEU A 9 3.89 14.16 -6.27
C LEU A 9 2.73 13.17 -6.27
N ILE A 10 2.88 12.03 -6.97
CA ILE A 10 1.86 10.97 -6.99
C ILE A 10 1.71 10.36 -5.59
N ILE A 11 2.82 10.11 -4.87
CA ILE A 11 2.80 9.63 -3.47
C ILE A 11 2.05 10.61 -2.58
N TRP A 12 2.39 11.90 -2.68
CA TRP A 12 1.77 12.94 -1.88
C TRP A 12 0.27 13.05 -2.17
N ALA A 13 -0.13 12.97 -3.44
CA ALA A 13 -1.52 12.97 -3.85
C ALA A 13 -2.30 11.76 -3.30
N ILE A 14 -1.75 10.54 -3.39
CA ILE A 14 -2.39 9.31 -2.89
C ILE A 14 -2.57 9.36 -1.37
N LEU A 15 -1.55 9.84 -0.64
CA LEU A 15 -1.62 10.02 0.81
C LEU A 15 -2.69 11.06 1.20
N THR A 16 -2.72 12.19 0.50
CA THR A 16 -3.68 13.28 0.77
C THR A 16 -5.11 12.84 0.47
N ILE A 17 -5.31 12.11 -0.64
CA ILE A 17 -6.61 11.55 -1.01
C ILE A 17 -7.04 10.50 0.01
N SER A 18 -6.16 9.57 0.40
CA SER A 18 -6.49 8.54 1.39
C SER A 18 -6.86 9.16 2.75
N PHE A 19 -6.08 10.16 3.20
CA PHE A 19 -6.36 10.87 4.45
C PHE A 19 -7.69 11.64 4.38
N SER A 20 -7.95 12.32 3.26
CA SER A 20 -9.20 13.05 3.04
C SER A 20 -10.40 12.11 2.97
N LEU A 21 -10.24 10.93 2.38
CA LEU A 21 -11.30 9.92 2.27
C LEU A 21 -11.65 9.35 3.64
N VAL A 22 -10.64 8.97 4.45
CA VAL A 22 -10.82 8.49 5.83
C VAL A 22 -11.50 9.56 6.68
N TYR A 23 -11.03 10.80 6.61
CA TYR A 23 -11.62 11.92 7.34
C TYR A 23 -13.08 12.20 6.94
N TYR A 24 -13.36 12.19 5.63
CA TYR A 24 -14.70 12.40 5.10
C TYR A 24 -15.68 11.31 5.56
N PHE A 25 -15.27 10.03 5.51
CA PHE A 25 -16.12 8.93 5.95
C PHE A 25 -16.32 8.94 7.48
N LYS A 26 -15.31 9.30 8.27
CA LYS A 26 -15.40 9.43 9.73
C LYS A 26 -16.41 10.51 10.15
N ILE A 27 -16.47 11.63 9.43
CA ILE A 27 -17.44 12.71 9.70
C ILE A 27 -18.86 12.35 9.27
N LYS A 28 -19.02 11.76 8.07
CA LYS A 28 -20.36 11.59 7.47
C LYS A 28 -21.07 10.32 7.96
N LYS A 29 -20.33 9.29 8.39
CA LYS A 29 -20.88 8.03 8.93
C LYS A 29 -19.94 7.47 10.02
N PRO A 30 -20.01 7.98 11.26
CA PRO A 30 -19.08 7.63 12.33
C PRO A 30 -19.11 6.14 12.73
N ASN A 31 -20.11 5.37 12.29
CA ASN A 31 -20.33 3.98 12.71
C ASN A 31 -20.05 2.93 11.62
N ARG A 32 -19.36 3.28 10.52
CA ARG A 32 -19.11 2.33 9.41
C ARG A 32 -17.65 1.97 9.17
N LEU A 33 -16.69 2.71 9.71
CA LEU A 33 -15.27 2.44 9.56
C LEU A 33 -14.58 2.59 10.92
N ASN A 34 -14.21 1.47 11.55
CA ASN A 34 -13.30 1.46 12.69
C ASN A 34 -11.87 1.62 12.16
N PHE A 35 -11.54 2.83 11.69
CA PHE A 35 -10.21 3.15 11.19
C PHE A 35 -9.36 3.72 12.33
N GLU A 36 -8.42 2.92 12.81
CA GLU A 36 -7.52 3.32 13.89
C GLU A 36 -6.25 4.01 13.36
N PHE A 37 -5.54 4.74 14.23
CA PHE A 37 -4.26 5.35 13.87
C PHE A 37 -3.20 4.28 13.51
N SER A 38 -3.28 3.10 14.12
CA SER A 38 -2.49 1.92 13.77
C SER A 38 -2.71 1.47 12.32
N ASP A 39 -3.94 1.52 11.82
CA ASP A 39 -4.28 1.22 10.43
C ASP A 39 -3.67 2.25 9.46
N PHE A 40 -3.63 3.53 9.86
CA PHE A 40 -2.99 4.58 9.06
C PHE A 40 -1.49 4.35 8.90
N ILE A 41 -0.78 4.04 9.99
CA ILE A 41 0.65 3.75 9.97
C ILE A 41 0.93 2.50 9.14
N THR A 42 0.10 1.46 9.31
CA THR A 42 0.20 0.22 8.54
C THR A 42 0.01 0.49 7.05
N LEU A 43 -1.07 1.19 6.67
CA LEU A 43 -1.34 1.53 5.27
C LEU A 43 -0.20 2.37 4.65
N SER A 44 0.31 3.34 5.39
CA SER A 44 1.42 4.20 4.94
C SER A 44 2.70 3.40 4.72
N GLY A 45 3.04 2.50 5.65
CA GLY A 45 4.20 1.60 5.53
C GLY A 45 4.08 0.65 4.32
N LEU A 46 2.88 0.10 4.07
CA LEU A 46 2.63 -0.77 2.93
C LEU A 46 2.75 -0.03 1.60
N VAL A 47 2.24 1.19 1.50
CA VAL A 47 2.40 2.03 0.29
C VAL A 47 3.87 2.37 0.04
N LEU A 48 4.64 2.70 1.08
CA LEU A 48 6.08 2.93 0.97
C LEU A 48 6.83 1.66 0.54
N GLY A 49 6.44 0.49 1.06
CA GLY A 49 6.99 -0.81 0.67
C GLY A 49 6.77 -1.12 -0.82
N VAL A 50 5.55 -0.90 -1.32
CA VAL A 50 5.24 -1.05 -2.75
C VAL A 50 6.08 -0.11 -3.60
N MET A 51 6.17 1.17 -3.22
CA MET A 51 6.93 2.17 -3.97
C MET A 51 8.43 1.86 -3.97
N SER A 52 8.99 1.46 -2.83
CA SER A 52 10.39 1.02 -2.74
C SER A 52 10.64 -0.19 -3.65
N GLY A 53 9.72 -1.16 -3.67
CA GLY A 53 9.80 -2.32 -4.55
C GLY A 53 9.78 -1.94 -6.03
N ILE A 54 8.83 -1.08 -6.44
CA ILE A 54 8.71 -0.61 -7.82
C ILE A 54 9.97 0.15 -8.24
N ASN A 55 10.50 1.01 -7.37
CA ASN A 55 11.72 1.77 -7.64
C ASN A 55 12.93 0.84 -7.81
N LEU A 56 13.04 -0.22 -7.00
CA LEU A 56 14.10 -1.20 -7.13
C LEU A 56 13.98 -1.98 -8.46
N ILE A 57 12.77 -2.42 -8.83
CA ILE A 57 12.51 -3.09 -10.11
C ILE A 57 12.87 -2.16 -11.29
N TYR A 58 12.50 -0.88 -11.20
CA TYR A 58 12.85 0.10 -12.21
C TYR A 58 14.36 0.29 -12.33
N LEU A 59 15.08 0.41 -11.22
CA LEU A 59 16.53 0.51 -11.23
C LEU A 59 17.19 -0.74 -11.81
N VAL A 60 16.70 -1.93 -11.45
CA VAL A 60 17.26 -3.22 -11.89
C VAL A 60 17.05 -3.45 -13.40
N PHE A 61 15.85 -3.20 -13.92
CA PHE A 61 15.53 -3.50 -15.33
C PHE A 61 15.76 -2.34 -16.31
N PHE A 62 15.53 -1.09 -15.87
CA PHE A 62 15.51 0.06 -16.79
C PHE A 62 16.71 0.99 -16.66
N SER A 63 17.34 1.08 -15.48
CA SER A 63 18.44 2.03 -15.31
C SER A 63 19.78 1.51 -15.83
N GLY A 64 19.97 0.19 -15.95
CA GLY A 64 21.26 -0.42 -16.31
C GLY A 64 22.39 -0.21 -15.29
N GLN A 65 22.28 0.81 -14.43
CA GLN A 65 23.27 1.22 -13.44
C GLN A 65 23.59 0.10 -12.45
N ILE A 66 22.59 -0.68 -12.02
CA ILE A 66 22.83 -1.79 -11.11
C ILE A 66 23.55 -2.95 -11.81
N LYS A 67 23.25 -3.19 -13.09
CA LYS A 67 23.92 -4.23 -13.88
C LYS A 67 25.40 -3.91 -14.10
N GLU A 68 25.70 -2.64 -14.36
CA GLU A 68 27.06 -2.17 -14.62
C GLU A 68 27.89 -2.04 -13.34
N VAL A 69 27.28 -1.60 -12.23
CA VAL A 69 27.98 -1.44 -10.93
C VAL A 69 28.27 -2.77 -10.24
N PHE A 70 27.40 -3.76 -10.42
CA PHE A 70 27.51 -5.06 -9.74
C PHE A 70 27.91 -6.22 -10.65
N GLU A 71 28.22 -5.95 -11.92
CA GLU A 71 28.57 -6.97 -12.94
C GLU A 71 27.59 -8.16 -12.95
N LEU A 72 26.29 -7.88 -12.79
CA LEU A 72 25.29 -8.94 -12.58
C LEU A 72 24.92 -9.63 -13.89
N ASP A 73 24.88 -10.97 -13.83
CA ASP A 73 24.30 -11.79 -14.89
C ASP A 73 22.77 -11.72 -14.88
N PHE A 74 22.15 -12.17 -15.97
CA PHE A 74 20.70 -12.12 -16.13
C PHE A 74 19.94 -12.89 -15.05
N GLU A 75 20.49 -14.01 -14.55
CA GLU A 75 19.90 -14.77 -13.44
C GLU A 75 19.93 -14.00 -12.12
N ASP A 76 21.01 -13.25 -11.85
CA ASP A 76 21.12 -12.44 -10.64
C ASP A 76 20.17 -11.24 -10.68
N ILE A 77 19.97 -10.65 -11.85
CA ILE A 77 18.98 -9.59 -12.09
C ILE A 77 17.56 -10.09 -11.75
N ILE A 78 17.20 -11.29 -12.21
CA ILE A 78 15.90 -11.90 -11.90
C ILE A 78 15.78 -12.13 -10.39
N THR A 79 16.81 -12.71 -9.78
CA THR A 79 16.83 -12.98 -8.33
C THR A 79 16.71 -11.70 -7.51
N LEU A 80 17.41 -10.64 -7.91
CA LEU A 80 17.34 -9.31 -7.29
C LEU A 80 15.95 -8.67 -7.44
N ALA A 81 15.24 -8.96 -8.52
CA ALA A 81 13.88 -8.49 -8.75
C ALA A 81 12.81 -9.30 -7.99
N LEU A 82 13.07 -10.55 -7.63
CA LEU A 82 12.11 -11.38 -6.88
C LEU A 82 11.80 -10.82 -5.49
N GLY A 83 12.82 -10.29 -4.78
CA GLY A 83 12.64 -9.65 -3.48
C GLY A 83 11.64 -8.49 -3.46
N PRO A 84 11.81 -7.45 -4.29
CA PRO A 84 10.84 -6.35 -4.38
C PRO A 84 9.49 -6.81 -4.94
N LEU A 85 9.43 -7.79 -5.85
CA LEU A 85 8.16 -8.37 -6.31
C LEU A 85 7.38 -9.04 -5.16
N ALA A 86 8.05 -9.85 -4.34
CA ALA A 86 7.45 -10.46 -3.16
C ALA A 86 6.95 -9.40 -2.17
N THR A 87 7.73 -8.34 -1.96
CA THR A 87 7.37 -7.22 -1.08
C THR A 87 6.12 -6.49 -1.59
N ILE A 88 6.03 -6.22 -2.90
CA ILE A 88 4.85 -5.61 -3.51
C ILE A 88 3.62 -6.51 -3.32
N TRP A 89 3.77 -7.80 -3.60
CA TRP A 89 2.67 -8.76 -3.49
C TRP A 89 2.13 -8.85 -2.06
N LEU A 90 3.02 -9.04 -1.07
CA LEU A 90 2.66 -9.07 0.34
C LEU A 90 2.00 -7.76 0.77
N SER A 91 2.51 -6.63 0.28
CA SER A 91 1.95 -5.33 0.63
C SER A 91 0.52 -5.16 0.10
N ILE A 92 0.25 -5.61 -1.13
CA ILE A 92 -1.11 -5.64 -1.69
C ILE A 92 -2.02 -6.54 -0.85
N GLN A 93 -1.55 -7.73 -0.46
CA GLN A 93 -2.35 -8.63 0.38
C GLN A 93 -2.72 -8.01 1.73
N GLU A 94 -1.79 -7.32 2.38
CA GLU A 94 -2.07 -6.65 3.65
C GLU A 94 -3.01 -5.45 3.48
N ILE A 95 -2.91 -4.69 2.38
CA ILE A 95 -3.88 -3.64 2.04
C ILE A 95 -5.29 -4.23 1.89
N TRP A 96 -5.42 -5.36 1.19
CA TRP A 96 -6.70 -6.06 1.03
C TRP A 96 -7.27 -6.54 2.37
N LYS A 97 -6.45 -7.13 3.24
CA LYS A 97 -6.86 -7.56 4.59
C LYS A 97 -7.32 -6.38 5.43
N LEU A 98 -6.59 -5.26 5.39
CA LEU A 98 -6.93 -4.04 6.10
C LEU A 98 -8.27 -3.49 5.59
N PHE A 99 -8.48 -3.47 4.27
CA PHE A 99 -9.76 -3.06 3.69
C PHE A 99 -10.93 -4.00 4.07
N ALA A 100 -10.69 -5.31 4.14
CA ALA A 100 -11.70 -6.27 4.58
C ALA A 100 -12.09 -6.10 6.06
N ARG A 101 -11.12 -5.77 6.93
CA ARG A 101 -11.37 -5.48 8.36
C ARG A 101 -12.17 -4.20 8.56
N LEU A 102 -12.00 -3.24 7.67
CA LEU A 102 -12.71 -1.96 7.72
C LEU A 102 -14.16 -2.06 7.27
N GLN A 103 -14.61 -3.18 6.69
CA GLN A 103 -16.02 -3.34 6.36
C GLN A 103 -16.88 -3.42 7.64
N PRO A 104 -18.02 -2.72 7.70
CA PRO A 104 -18.88 -2.78 8.87
C PRO A 104 -19.37 -4.21 9.08
N GLN A 105 -19.11 -4.77 10.27
CA GLN A 105 -19.79 -5.98 10.70
C GLN A 105 -21.29 -5.72 10.60
N GLY A 106 -21.97 -6.43 9.70
CA GLY A 106 -23.42 -6.37 9.56
C GLY A 106 -24.03 -6.60 10.94
N GLY A 107 -24.88 -5.66 11.37
CA GLY A 107 -25.52 -5.74 12.67
C GLY A 107 -26.18 -7.09 12.85
N GLN A 108 -25.79 -7.83 13.90
CA GLN A 108 -26.61 -8.93 14.36
C GLN A 108 -27.97 -8.34 14.75
N PRO A 109 -29.10 -8.87 14.24
CA PRO A 109 -30.40 -8.48 14.75
C PRO A 109 -30.42 -8.81 16.24
N GLN A 110 -30.55 -7.78 17.08
CA GLN A 110 -30.82 -7.97 18.50
C GLN A 110 -32.04 -8.88 18.61
N GLY A 111 -31.84 -10.03 19.27
CA GLY A 111 -32.90 -10.97 19.58
C GLY A 111 -34.04 -10.22 20.24
N GLN A 112 -35.18 -10.16 19.55
CA GLN A 112 -36.47 -9.92 20.17
C GLN A 112 -36.71 -11.09 21.11
N ASN A 113 -36.54 -10.89 22.41
CA ASN A 113 -37.19 -11.73 23.41
C ASN A 113 -38.70 -11.45 23.30
N PRO A 114 -39.55 -12.42 22.97
CA PRO A 114 -40.98 -12.28 23.20
C PRO A 114 -41.30 -12.40 24.69
N PRO A 115 -42.43 -11.81 25.14
CA PRO A 115 -42.86 -11.75 26.54
C PRO A 115 -43.18 -13.11 27.16
#